data_AF-A0A7V2GE87-F1
#
_entry.id   AF-A0A7V2GE87-F1
#
_cell.length_a   1.000
_cell.length_b   1.000
_cell.length_c   1.000
_cell.angle_alpha   90.00
_cell.angle_beta   90.00
_cell.angle_gamma   90.00
#
_symmetry.space_group_name_H-M   'P 1'
#
loop_
_entity.id
_entity.type
_entity.pdbx_description
1 polymer ?
#
loop_
_entity_poly.entity_id
_entity_poly.type
_entity_poly.pdbx_seq_one_letter_code
_entity_poly.pdbx_strand_id
1 'polypeptide(L)'
;MYSQTLQNLDRRIRLVAFDWLSKQVSSHGDVLPRSLLAQGFIFENQKIPLVSPQGIFKPKILPEYPLSITTTSSGPYDDGFTSAGLLLYKYRGTDPYHRDNIGLRNAMLHHVPLIYFHSVVPG
;
A
#
# COMPACT_ATOMS: atom_id res chain seq x y z
N MET A 1 14.05 -23.46 0.47
CA MET A 1 12.77 -23.65 -0.25
C MET A 1 11.64 -22.77 0.30
N TYR A 2 11.35 -22.76 1.61
CA TYR A 2 10.25 -21.97 2.20
C TYR A 2 10.27 -20.46 1.84
N SER A 3 11.43 -19.82 1.89
CA SER A 3 11.58 -18.39 1.55
C SER A 3 11.15 -18.06 0.10
N GLN A 4 11.44 -18.95 -0.85
CA GLN A 4 11.09 -18.74 -2.25
C GLN A 4 9.59 -18.88 -2.51
N THR A 5 8.92 -19.79 -1.80
CA THR A 5 7.45 -19.91 -1.84
C THR A 5 6.77 -18.66 -1.29
N LEU A 6 7.29 -18.09 -0.19
CA LEU A 6 6.77 -16.85 0.40
C LEU A 6 6.98 -15.64 -0.53
N GLN A 7 8.15 -15.52 -1.15
CA GLN A 7 8.41 -14.48 -2.16
C GLN A 7 7.49 -14.63 -3.38
N ASN A 8 7.24 -15.87 -3.83
CA ASN A 8 6.30 -16.13 -4.91
C ASN A 8 4.86 -15.74 -4.53
N LEU A 9 4.43 -15.99 -3.28
CA LEU A 9 3.12 -15.58 -2.79
C LEU A 9 2.98 -14.05 -2.75
N ASP A 10 3.96 -13.35 -2.16
CA ASP A 10 3.98 -11.89 -2.09
C ASP A 10 3.87 -11.28 -3.50
N ARG A 11 4.70 -11.77 -4.45
CA ARG A 11 4.68 -11.31 -5.84
C ARG A 11 3.32 -11.52 -6.50
N ARG A 12 2.70 -12.69 -6.33
CA ARG A 12 1.37 -13.01 -6.90
C ARG A 12 0.31 -12.06 -6.36
N ILE A 13 0.30 -11.80 -5.05
CA ILE A 13 -0.67 -10.90 -4.42
C ILE A 13 -0.50 -9.47 -4.95
N ARG A 14 0.74 -8.96 -5.07
CA ARG A 14 0.99 -7.63 -5.63
C ARG A 14 0.51 -7.52 -7.07
N LEU A 15 0.82 -8.50 -7.91
CA LEU A 15 0.38 -8.51 -9.31
C LEU A 15 -1.15 -8.45 -9.42
N VAL A 16 -1.87 -9.25 -8.63
CA VAL A 16 -3.34 -9.22 -8.60
C VAL A 16 -3.86 -7.90 -8.05
N ALA A 17 -3.21 -7.31 -7.05
CA ALA A 17 -3.59 -6.01 -6.51
C ALA A 17 -3.49 -4.89 -7.57
N PHE A 18 -2.37 -4.84 -8.30
CA PHE A 18 -2.17 -3.85 -9.38
C PHE A 18 -3.14 -4.07 -10.56
N ASP A 19 -3.35 -5.31 -10.98
CA ASP A 19 -4.34 -5.65 -12.03
C ASP A 19 -5.76 -5.27 -11.60
N TRP A 20 -6.15 -5.56 -10.36
CA TRP A 20 -7.45 -5.18 -9.83
C TRP A 20 -7.64 -3.67 -9.80
N LEU A 21 -6.62 -2.92 -9.36
CA LEU A 21 -6.66 -1.44 -9.37
C LEU A 21 -6.80 -0.88 -10.78
N SER A 22 -6.05 -1.42 -11.75
CA SER A 22 -6.16 -1.03 -13.16
C SER A 22 -7.60 -1.20 -13.68
N LYS A 23 -8.25 -2.31 -13.33
CA LYS A 23 -9.66 -2.57 -13.66
C LYS A 23 -10.62 -1.61 -12.96
N GLN A 24 -10.39 -1.28 -11.69
CA GLN A 24 -11.23 -0.32 -10.97
C GLN A 24 -11.13 1.07 -11.58
N VAL A 25 -9.91 1.54 -11.87
CA VAL A 25 -9.65 2.83 -12.52
C VAL A 25 -10.29 2.89 -13.90
N SER A 26 -10.17 1.82 -14.69
CA SER A 26 -10.81 1.74 -16.01
C SER A 26 -12.34 1.86 -15.96
N SER A 27 -12.97 1.47 -14.84
CA SER A 27 -14.43 1.47 -14.67
C SER A 27 -14.97 2.71 -13.96
N HIS A 28 -14.21 3.26 -13.01
CA HIS A 28 -14.66 4.35 -12.11
C HIS A 28 -13.92 5.68 -12.32
N GLY A 29 -12.86 5.69 -13.14
CA GLY A 29 -11.91 6.80 -13.27
C GLY A 29 -10.82 6.76 -12.20
N ASP A 30 -9.94 7.78 -12.21
CA ASP A 30 -8.73 7.82 -11.38
C ASP A 30 -8.98 8.01 -9.88
N VAL A 31 -10.18 8.44 -9.50
CA VAL A 31 -10.57 8.67 -8.11
C VAL A 31 -11.46 7.52 -7.63
N LEU A 32 -10.91 6.67 -6.76
CA LEU A 32 -11.61 5.51 -6.23
C LEU A 32 -12.18 5.77 -4.82
N PRO A 33 -13.41 5.32 -4.53
CA PRO A 33 -13.96 5.41 -3.18
C PRO A 33 -13.11 4.65 -2.17
N ARG A 34 -12.85 5.27 -1.02
CA ARG A 34 -12.09 4.63 0.07
C ARG A 34 -12.73 3.33 0.56
N SER A 35 -14.07 3.26 0.57
CA SER A 35 -14.82 2.05 0.92
C SER A 35 -14.55 0.90 -0.05
N LEU A 36 -14.38 1.17 -1.34
CA LEU A 36 -14.00 0.19 -2.35
C LEU A 36 -12.58 -0.34 -2.11
N LEU A 37 -11.62 0.55 -1.80
CA LEU A 37 -10.25 0.15 -1.45
C LEU A 37 -10.19 -0.66 -0.15
N ALA A 38 -11.02 -0.33 0.83
CA ALA A 38 -11.15 -1.07 2.09
C ALA A 38 -11.82 -2.44 1.89
N GLN A 39 -12.69 -2.57 0.88
CA GLN A 39 -13.16 -3.88 0.44
C GLN A 39 -12.03 -4.65 -0.28
N GLY A 40 -11.28 -4.00 -1.17
CA GLY A 40 -10.19 -4.62 -1.90
C GLY A 40 -10.65 -5.78 -2.79
N PHE A 41 -9.80 -6.78 -2.95
CA PHE A 41 -9.99 -7.84 -3.95
C PHE A 41 -10.00 -9.24 -3.31
N ILE A 42 -10.40 -10.25 -4.08
CA ILE A 42 -10.35 -11.66 -3.65
C ILE A 42 -9.12 -12.32 -4.26
N PHE A 43 -8.34 -13.01 -3.42
CA PHE A 43 -7.22 -13.85 -3.81
C PHE A 43 -7.35 -15.20 -3.11
N GLU A 44 -7.42 -16.29 -3.86
CA GLU A 44 -7.54 -17.65 -3.30
C GLU A 44 -8.64 -17.75 -2.22
N ASN A 45 -9.84 -17.22 -2.53
CA ASN A 45 -11.02 -17.16 -1.67
C ASN A 45 -10.87 -16.29 -0.40
N GLN A 46 -9.76 -15.54 -0.26
CA GLN A 46 -9.56 -14.59 0.81
C GLN A 46 -9.69 -13.15 0.33
N LYS A 47 -10.43 -12.33 1.08
CA LYS A 47 -10.50 -10.89 0.84
C LYS A 47 -9.20 -10.20 1.31
N ILE A 48 -8.57 -9.47 0.41
CA ILE A 48 -7.37 -8.67 0.67
C ILE A 48 -7.74 -7.19 0.53
N PRO A 49 -7.90 -6.45 1.64
CA PRO A 49 -8.09 -5.00 1.59
C PRO A 49 -6.82 -4.32 1.08
N LEU A 50 -6.95 -3.11 0.55
CA LEU A 50 -5.82 -2.31 0.07
C LEU A 50 -5.47 -1.15 1.00
N VAL A 51 -6.32 -0.83 1.98
CA VAL A 51 -6.10 0.27 2.93
C VAL A 51 -6.59 -0.13 4.32
N SER A 52 -6.05 0.53 5.34
CA SER A 52 -6.58 0.52 6.70
C SER A 52 -6.67 1.96 7.24
N PRO A 53 -7.16 2.20 8.47
CA PRO A 53 -7.08 3.51 9.09
C PRO A 53 -5.65 4.04 9.27
N GLN A 54 -4.63 3.18 9.16
CA GLN A 54 -3.23 3.57 9.23
C GLN A 54 -2.68 3.85 7.83
N GLY A 55 -1.78 4.83 7.71
CA GLY A 55 -1.16 5.20 6.43
C GLY A 55 -0.34 4.06 5.82
N ILE A 56 0.48 3.37 6.63
CA ILE A 56 1.24 2.19 6.17
C ILE A 56 0.39 0.94 6.43
N PHE A 57 0.08 0.18 5.37
CA PHE A 57 -0.77 -0.99 5.48
C PHE A 57 -0.12 -2.27 4.95
N LYS A 58 -0.07 -3.30 5.81
CA LYS A 58 0.33 -4.66 5.49
C LYS A 58 -0.83 -5.63 5.76
N PRO A 59 -1.45 -6.25 4.73
CA PRO A 59 -2.43 -7.30 4.95
C PRO A 59 -1.76 -8.53 5.58
N LYS A 60 -2.51 -9.24 6.44
CA LYS A 60 -1.97 -10.36 7.25
C LYS A 60 -1.32 -11.48 6.42
N ILE A 61 -1.80 -11.69 5.19
CA ILE A 61 -1.29 -12.71 4.26
C ILE A 61 0.11 -12.39 3.74
N LEU A 62 0.52 -11.11 3.70
CA LEU A 62 1.86 -10.76 3.27
C LEU A 62 2.86 -11.01 4.40
N PRO A 63 3.97 -11.71 4.11
CA PRO A 63 4.91 -12.13 5.15
C PRO A 63 5.64 -10.91 5.74
N GLU A 64 6.16 -10.03 4.88
CA GLU A 64 7.21 -9.09 5.29
C GLU A 64 6.85 -7.62 5.04
N TYR A 65 6.56 -7.27 3.80
CA TYR A 65 6.46 -5.86 3.39
C TYR A 65 5.02 -5.34 3.36
N PRO A 66 4.80 -4.03 3.61
CA PRO A 66 3.49 -3.43 3.36
C PRO A 66 3.05 -3.60 1.90
N LEU A 67 1.74 -3.58 1.68
CA LEU A 67 1.16 -3.58 0.34
C LEU A 67 0.98 -2.14 -0.16
N SER A 68 0.59 -1.24 0.73
CA SER A 68 0.26 0.13 0.38
C SER A 68 0.69 1.14 1.43
N ILE A 69 0.80 2.38 0.97
CA ILE A 69 0.95 3.58 1.78
C ILE A 69 -0.12 4.59 1.38
N THR A 70 -0.67 5.31 2.35
CA THR A 70 -1.76 6.27 2.16
C THR A 70 -1.40 7.60 2.80
N THR A 71 -1.43 8.65 1.99
CA THR A 71 -1.36 10.05 2.47
C THR A 71 -2.78 10.62 2.51
N THR A 72 -3.18 11.17 3.65
CA THR A 72 -4.45 11.88 3.80
C THR A 72 -4.21 13.39 3.71
N SER A 73 -5.01 14.10 2.92
CA SER A 73 -4.87 15.55 2.66
C SER A 73 -5.11 16.43 3.90
N SER A 74 -5.59 15.84 5.00
CA SER A 74 -5.78 16.48 6.32
C SER A 74 -4.93 15.84 7.43
N GLY A 75 -3.90 15.08 7.06
CA GLY A 75 -2.97 14.46 8.02
C GLY A 75 -1.95 15.47 8.57
N PRO A 76 -1.36 15.24 9.75
CA PRO A 76 -0.38 16.16 10.36
C PRO A 76 1.01 16.12 9.67
N TYR A 77 1.09 15.58 8.46
CA TYR A 77 2.35 15.26 7.78
C TYR A 77 2.36 15.91 6.40
N ASP A 78 3.40 16.70 6.13
CA ASP A 78 3.71 17.30 4.82
C ASP A 78 4.27 16.22 3.86
N ASP A 79 3.49 15.17 3.65
CA ASP A 79 3.77 14.24 2.56
C ASP A 79 3.61 15.01 1.24
N GLY A 80 4.62 14.95 0.38
CA GLY A 80 4.66 15.76 -0.82
C GLY A 80 5.56 15.15 -1.90
N PHE A 81 5.55 15.76 -3.07
CA PHE A 81 6.43 15.36 -4.16
C PHE A 81 7.60 16.34 -4.26
N THR A 82 8.81 15.81 -4.46
CA THR A 82 9.95 16.65 -4.85
C THR A 82 9.72 17.19 -6.27
N SER A 83 10.49 18.21 -6.67
CA SER A 83 10.48 18.72 -8.04
C SER A 83 10.84 17.66 -9.10
N ALA A 84 11.47 16.55 -8.70
CA ALA A 84 11.79 15.40 -9.53
C ALA A 84 10.67 14.34 -9.56
N GLY A 85 9.51 14.59 -8.94
CA GLY A 85 8.39 13.66 -8.87
C GLY A 85 8.58 12.51 -7.87
N LEU A 86 9.53 12.62 -6.93
CA LEU A 86 9.74 11.61 -5.89
C LEU A 86 8.82 11.87 -4.70
N LEU A 87 8.15 10.83 -4.22
CA LEU A 87 7.31 10.91 -3.02
C LEU A 87 8.18 11.00 -1.76
N LEU A 88 8.01 12.09 -1.00
CA LEU A 88 8.46 12.22 0.38
C LEU A 88 7.34 11.72 1.28
N TYR A 89 7.51 10.51 1.82
CA TYR A 89 6.52 9.89 2.70
C TYR A 89 7.06 9.80 4.14
N LYS A 90 6.30 10.32 5.10
CA LYS A 90 6.70 10.33 6.51
C LYS A 90 6.34 9.01 7.21
N TYR A 91 7.27 8.56 8.05
CA TYR A 91 7.03 7.41 8.93
C TYR A 91 5.86 7.63 9.88
N ARG A 92 5.24 6.52 10.28
CA ARG A 92 4.20 6.53 11.29
C ARG A 92 4.78 6.93 12.63
N GLY A 93 4.23 7.98 13.24
CA GLY A 93 4.68 8.47 14.54
C GLY A 93 6.12 8.99 14.49
N THR A 94 6.82 8.91 15.62
CA THR A 94 8.22 9.36 15.77
C THR A 94 9.20 8.21 15.99
N ASP A 95 8.70 6.99 16.21
CA ASP A 95 9.54 5.81 16.46
C ASP A 95 9.94 5.14 15.12
N PRO A 96 11.21 5.27 14.69
CA PRO A 96 11.67 4.63 13.45
C PRO A 96 11.69 3.09 13.56
N TYR A 97 11.67 2.53 14.76
CA TYR A 97 11.67 1.08 15.00
C TYR A 97 10.26 0.49 15.09
N HIS A 98 9.22 1.30 14.88
CA HIS A 98 7.88 0.79 14.73
C HIS A 98 7.84 -0.21 13.56
N ARG A 99 7.20 -1.37 13.77
CA ARG A 99 7.20 -2.49 12.81
C ARG A 99 6.80 -2.08 11.38
N ASP A 100 5.86 -1.14 11.27
CA ASP A 100 5.36 -0.66 9.98
C ASP A 100 6.43 0.17 9.24
N ASN A 101 7.20 0.99 9.97
CA ASN A 101 8.30 1.80 9.43
C ASN A 101 9.48 0.91 9.02
N ILE A 102 9.80 -0.12 9.82
CA ILE A 102 10.79 -1.14 9.46
C ILE A 102 10.37 -1.87 8.17
N GLY A 103 9.10 -2.30 8.08
CA GLY A 103 8.57 -2.95 6.89
C GLY A 103 8.65 -2.08 5.64
N LEU A 104 8.32 -0.79 5.77
CA LEU A 104 8.44 0.18 4.68
C LEU A 104 9.90 0.39 4.25
N ARG A 105 10.82 0.55 5.20
CA ARG A 105 12.26 0.66 4.92
C ARG A 105 12.80 -0.58 4.22
N ASN A 106 12.39 -1.76 4.67
CA ASN A 106 12.83 -3.02 4.05
C ASN A 106 12.24 -3.19 2.65
N ALA A 107 11.02 -2.72 2.40
CA ALA A 107 10.44 -2.71 1.05
C ALA A 107 11.29 -1.87 0.09
N MET A 108 11.76 -0.69 0.54
CA MET A 108 12.67 0.16 -0.22
C MET A 108 14.01 -0.55 -0.49
N LEU A 109 14.65 -1.12 0.53
CA LEU A 109 15.94 -1.81 0.38
C LEU A 109 15.87 -2.99 -0.60
N HIS A 110 14.77 -3.75 -0.56
CA HIS A 110 14.55 -4.90 -1.44
C HIS A 110 13.83 -4.56 -2.75
N HIS A 111 13.61 -3.28 -3.04
CA HIS A 111 13.00 -2.79 -4.28
C HIS A 111 11.61 -3.39 -4.52
N VAL A 112 10.83 -3.55 -3.44
CA VAL A 112 9.50 -4.14 -3.47
C VAL A 112 8.48 -3.06 -3.83
N PRO A 113 7.65 -3.27 -4.87
CA PRO A 113 6.70 -2.25 -5.30
C PRO A 113 5.58 -2.06 -4.27
N LEU A 114 5.22 -0.81 -4.03
CA LEU A 114 4.15 -0.39 -3.13
C LEU A 114 3.05 0.33 -3.92
N ILE A 115 1.81 0.16 -3.48
CA ILE A 115 0.69 0.96 -3.96
C ILE A 115 0.64 2.25 -3.16
N TYR A 116 0.69 3.38 -3.84
CA TYR A 116 0.52 4.69 -3.20
C TYR A 116 -0.89 5.22 -3.43
N PHE A 117 -1.59 5.52 -2.33
CA PHE A 117 -2.88 6.21 -2.34
C PHE A 117 -2.71 7.64 -1.83
N HIS A 118 -3.12 8.60 -2.65
CA HIS A 118 -3.17 10.00 -2.28
C HIS A 118 -4.63 10.45 -2.18
N SER A 119 -5.05 10.90 -1.01
CA SER A 119 -6.39 11.44 -0.82
C SER A 119 -6.51 12.79 -1.55
N VAL A 120 -7.46 12.88 -2.48
CA VAL A 120 -7.73 14.10 -3.27
C VAL A 120 -9.01 14.83 -2.83
N VAL A 121 -9.88 14.15 -2.07
CA VAL A 121 -11.10 14.70 -1.49
C VAL A 121 -11.21 14.18 -0.05
N PRO A 122 -11.61 15.01 0.93
CA PRO A 122 -11.95 14.54 2.27
C PRO A 122 -13.11 13.53 2.22
N GLY A 123 -12.90 12.30 2.65
CA GLY A 123 -13.94 11.24 2.64
C GLY A 123 -13.41 9.82 2.76
#